data_AF-A0A5D0RAI5-F1
#
_entry.id   AF-A0A5D0RAI5-F1
#
_cell.length_a   1.000
_cell.length_b   1.000
_cell.length_c   1.000
_cell.angle_alpha   90.00
_cell.angle_beta   90.00
_cell.angle_gamma   90.00
#
_symmetry.space_group_name_H-M   'P 1'
#
loop_
_entity.id
_entity.type
_entity.pdbx_description
1 polymer ?
#
loop_
_entity_poly.entity_id
_entity_poly.type
_entity_poly.pdbx_seq_one_letter_code
_entity_poly.pdbx_strand_id
1 'polypeptide(L)'
;MVTAKVQADKPDGSGAAEPPAALVAHWVAAGVVAPKARWQALPGGNTNRVWRIVPAGPGAPVLVCKLYRPGGETPLFANDPAAEASALRALSGTGLAPDFVADAATEAGGSLIYLHVAGRVWRPQDDAGAVARALACLHSQPLPPDLPPRPSDARAMRDQARAMLADIGQAGAELAAQEPPEAPTSGAAPVFVHGDATAGNVLVTPAGVTLIDWQCPGRGDPAGDLSLFLSPAMQAVSGNAPLSAAKAEAFLDAYGRPDIVARFRALQPLFHWRMAAYCLWRAARGDAGYARAAKLEGQALGAALRG
;
A
#
# COMPACT_ATOMS: atom_id res chain seq x y z
N MET A 1 28.54 -27.34 -17.48
CA MET A 1 29.30 -26.19 -16.94
C MET A 1 28.31 -25.24 -16.31
N VAL A 2 28.33 -25.20 -14.98
CA VAL A 2 27.46 -24.37 -14.13
C VAL A 2 28.07 -22.98 -14.09
N THR A 3 27.35 -21.96 -14.57
CA THR A 3 27.76 -20.56 -14.42
C THR A 3 26.89 -19.89 -13.36
N ALA A 4 27.61 -19.31 -12.38
CA ALA A 4 27.16 -18.87 -11.08
C ALA A 4 26.08 -17.77 -11.12
N LYS A 5 25.09 -17.90 -10.24
CA LYS A 5 24.22 -16.81 -9.79
C LYS A 5 25.10 -15.81 -9.02
N VAL A 6 25.19 -14.57 -9.50
CA VAL A 6 25.68 -13.46 -8.70
C VAL A 6 24.54 -13.04 -7.78
N GLN A 7 24.54 -13.65 -6.59
CA GLN A 7 23.76 -13.22 -5.45
C GLN A 7 24.46 -11.98 -4.90
N ALA A 8 23.90 -10.80 -5.16
CA ALA A 8 24.36 -9.60 -4.49
C ALA A 8 23.97 -9.72 -3.01
N ASP A 9 24.96 -10.06 -2.19
CA ASP A 9 24.91 -9.95 -0.74
C ASP A 9 24.44 -8.53 -0.38
N LYS A 10 23.20 -8.43 0.09
CA LYS A 10 22.83 -7.34 0.98
C LYS A 10 23.60 -7.56 2.28
N PRO A 11 24.16 -6.52 2.90
CA PRO A 11 24.88 -6.68 4.15
C PRO A 11 23.93 -7.29 5.19
N ASP A 12 24.28 -8.49 5.67
CA ASP A 12 23.77 -9.06 6.90
C ASP A 12 24.01 -8.05 8.02
N GLY A 13 22.94 -7.35 8.43
CA GLY A 13 23.06 -6.23 9.36
C GLY A 13 21.78 -5.45 9.65
N SER A 14 20.58 -6.03 9.51
CA SER A 14 19.40 -5.50 10.21
C SER A 14 19.11 -6.42 11.38
N GLY A 15 19.67 -6.13 12.55
CA GLY A 15 19.22 -6.78 13.78
C GLY A 15 17.69 -6.66 13.84
N ALA A 16 16.99 -7.79 13.90
CA ALA A 16 15.57 -7.84 14.13
C ALA A 16 15.30 -7.10 15.45
N ALA A 17 14.96 -5.81 15.36
CA ALA A 17 15.01 -4.96 16.53
C ALA A 17 13.89 -5.38 17.50
N GLU A 18 14.28 -5.87 18.67
CA GLU A 18 13.38 -6.26 19.74
C GLU A 18 12.38 -5.13 20.06
N PRO A 19 11.10 -5.46 20.34
CA PRO A 19 10.12 -4.45 20.67
C PRO A 19 10.57 -3.66 21.92
N PRO A 20 10.30 -2.34 22.00
CA PRO A 20 10.59 -1.57 23.21
C PRO A 20 9.94 -2.22 24.44
N ALA A 21 10.68 -2.34 25.54
CA ALA A 21 10.17 -3.01 26.75
C ALA A 21 8.88 -2.35 27.28
N ALA A 22 8.78 -1.02 27.22
CA ALA A 22 7.58 -0.28 27.60
C ALA A 22 6.35 -0.64 26.75
N LEU A 23 6.54 -0.88 25.45
CA LEU A 23 5.47 -1.32 24.54
C LEU A 23 4.95 -2.71 24.95
N VAL A 24 5.87 -3.65 25.19
CA VAL A 24 5.49 -5.01 25.62
C VAL A 24 4.79 -4.97 26.97
N ALA A 25 5.33 -4.24 27.94
CA ALA A 25 4.76 -4.11 29.28
C ALA A 25 3.35 -3.51 29.23
N HIS A 26 3.12 -2.49 28.41
CA HIS A 26 1.79 -1.90 28.21
C HIS A 26 0.78 -2.94 27.72
N TRP A 27 1.09 -3.64 26.62
CA TRP A 27 0.16 -4.59 26.03
C TRP A 27 -0.10 -5.83 26.89
N VAL A 28 0.86 -6.21 27.72
CA VAL A 28 0.69 -7.25 28.74
C VAL A 28 -0.19 -6.76 29.89
N ALA A 29 0.04 -5.55 30.41
CA ALA A 29 -0.75 -4.97 31.48
C ALA A 29 -2.21 -4.72 31.04
N ALA A 30 -2.43 -4.37 29.78
CA ALA A 30 -3.76 -4.23 29.18
C ALA A 30 -4.49 -5.58 28.95
N GLY A 31 -3.83 -6.72 29.17
CA GLY A 31 -4.41 -8.05 28.96
C GLY A 31 -4.58 -8.45 27.49
N VAL A 32 -4.09 -7.63 26.55
CA VAL A 32 -4.18 -7.90 25.10
C VAL A 32 -3.13 -8.93 24.67
N VAL A 33 -1.94 -8.89 25.26
CA VAL A 33 -0.83 -9.81 24.96
C VAL A 33 -0.50 -10.64 26.19
N ALA A 34 -0.31 -11.95 26.03
CA ALA A 34 0.08 -12.82 27.13
C ALA A 34 1.52 -12.52 27.61
N PRO A 35 1.82 -12.58 28.93
CA PRO A 35 3.15 -12.25 29.49
C PRO A 35 4.35 -13.03 28.91
N LYS A 36 4.12 -14.22 28.35
CA LYS A 36 5.17 -15.09 27.78
C LYS A 36 5.11 -15.18 26.25
N ALA A 37 4.32 -14.34 25.59
CA ALA A 37 4.22 -14.35 24.14
C ALA A 37 5.57 -14.01 23.49
N ARG A 38 5.91 -14.69 22.39
CA ARG A 38 7.14 -14.46 21.64
C ARG A 38 6.89 -13.42 20.56
N TRP A 39 7.65 -12.34 20.58
CA TRP A 39 7.61 -11.28 19.56
C TRP A 39 8.67 -11.57 18.49
N GLN A 40 8.24 -11.64 17.24
CA GLN A 40 9.10 -11.90 16.08
C GLN A 40 9.01 -10.71 15.13
N ALA A 41 10.11 -10.01 14.88
CA ALA A 41 10.10 -8.91 13.94
C ALA A 41 9.68 -9.40 12.55
N LEU A 42 8.75 -8.68 11.91
CA LEU A 42 8.39 -8.91 10.53
C LEU A 42 9.24 -8.01 9.62
N PRO A 43 9.81 -8.56 8.53
CA PRO A 43 10.54 -7.77 7.55
C PRO A 43 9.58 -6.85 6.77
N GLY A 44 10.10 -5.74 6.24
CA GLY A 44 9.35 -4.82 5.37
C GLY A 44 8.92 -3.50 6.03
N GLY A 45 9.14 -3.34 7.33
CA GLY A 45 8.85 -2.13 8.09
C GLY A 45 9.84 -0.98 7.86
N ASN A 46 9.94 -0.44 6.64
CA ASN A 46 10.78 0.74 6.36
C ASN A 46 10.23 1.99 7.07
N THR A 47 8.91 2.05 7.21
CA THR A 47 8.15 3.16 7.83
C THR A 47 7.86 2.87 9.31
N ASN A 48 7.33 1.69 9.62
CA ASN A 48 6.87 1.30 10.95
C ASN A 48 7.54 0.01 11.41
N ARG A 49 7.66 -0.21 12.72
CA ARG A 49 8.16 -1.48 13.24
C ARG A 49 6.99 -2.42 13.44
N VAL A 50 7.12 -3.66 12.97
CA VAL A 50 6.04 -4.64 13.02
C VAL A 50 6.55 -5.94 13.62
N TRP A 51 5.77 -6.53 14.53
CA TRP A 51 6.08 -7.83 15.13
C TRP A 51 4.89 -8.75 15.06
N ARG A 52 5.15 -10.01 14.70
CA ARG A 52 4.25 -11.12 14.91
C ARG A 52 4.38 -11.60 16.35
N ILE A 53 3.28 -11.65 17.07
CA ILE A 53 3.19 -12.08 18.46
C ILE A 53 2.61 -13.48 18.49
N VAL A 54 3.46 -14.46 18.80
CA VAL A 54 3.08 -15.86 18.94
C VAL A 54 2.79 -16.15 20.41
N PRO A 55 1.57 -16.58 20.77
CA PRO A 55 1.25 -16.89 22.15
C PRO A 55 2.05 -18.11 22.66
N ALA A 56 2.28 -18.16 23.98
CA ALA A 56 3.04 -19.24 24.61
C ALA A 56 2.25 -20.54 24.80
N GLY A 57 0.91 -20.45 24.85
CA GLY A 57 0.01 -21.58 25.08
C GLY A 57 -0.89 -21.86 23.87
N PRO A 58 -1.43 -23.08 23.76
CA PRO A 58 -2.37 -23.43 22.70
C PRO A 58 -3.69 -22.66 22.85
N GLY A 59 -4.35 -22.41 21.71
CA GLY A 59 -5.72 -21.85 21.67
C GLY A 59 -5.83 -20.33 21.62
N ALA A 60 -4.75 -19.58 21.90
CA ALA A 60 -4.74 -18.13 21.68
C ALA A 60 -4.41 -17.80 20.21
N PRO A 61 -5.00 -16.74 19.63
CA PRO A 61 -4.70 -16.33 18.27
C PRO A 61 -3.29 -15.73 18.17
N VAL A 62 -2.70 -15.81 16.98
CA VAL A 62 -1.48 -15.05 16.65
C VAL A 62 -1.88 -13.61 16.38
N LEU A 63 -1.14 -12.67 16.95
CA LEU A 63 -1.39 -11.24 16.77
C LEU A 63 -0.27 -10.60 15.95
N VAL A 64 -0.51 -9.40 15.45
CA VAL A 64 0.52 -8.52 14.91
C VAL A 64 0.43 -7.20 15.65
N CYS A 65 1.57 -6.69 16.11
CA CYS A 65 1.70 -5.35 16.68
C CYS A 65 2.49 -4.47 15.72
N LYS A 66 1.94 -3.29 15.43
CA LYS A 66 2.56 -2.25 14.61
C LYS A 66 2.82 -1.03 15.49
N LEU A 67 4.08 -0.61 15.57
CA LEU A 67 4.50 0.62 16.24
C LEU A 67 4.86 1.67 15.20
N TYR A 68 4.18 2.80 15.28
CA TYR A 68 4.35 3.90 14.33
C TYR A 68 5.58 4.73 14.67
N ARG A 69 6.33 5.10 13.65
CA ARG A 69 7.49 6.00 13.78
C ARG A 69 7.19 7.35 13.12
N PRO A 70 7.64 8.47 13.72
CA PRO A 70 7.62 9.77 13.06
C PRO A 70 8.45 9.75 11.77
N GLY A 71 8.03 10.53 10.77
CA GLY A 71 8.78 10.74 9.53
C GLY A 71 8.74 9.57 8.54
N GLY A 72 7.79 8.65 8.73
CA GLY A 72 7.56 7.52 7.81
C GLY A 72 6.65 7.85 6.63
N GLU A 73 5.92 8.96 6.73
CA GLU A 73 5.05 9.46 5.68
C GLU A 73 5.83 9.90 4.44
N THR A 74 5.23 9.68 3.28
CA THR A 74 5.72 10.14 1.99
C THR A 74 4.64 10.96 1.29
N PRO A 75 4.98 11.72 0.23
CA PRO A 75 3.98 12.53 -0.44
C PRO A 75 2.74 11.75 -0.90
N LEU A 76 2.89 10.47 -1.30
CA LEU A 76 1.76 9.62 -1.74
C LEU A 76 1.16 8.79 -0.61
N PHE A 77 1.99 8.25 0.28
CA PHE A 77 1.57 7.31 1.30
C PHE A 77 1.69 7.95 2.67
N ALA A 78 0.54 8.17 3.31
CA ALA A 78 0.46 8.65 4.68
C ALA A 78 0.94 7.57 5.67
N ASN A 79 1.09 7.97 6.93
CA ASN A 79 1.40 7.05 8.02
C ASN A 79 0.55 7.41 9.25
N ASP A 80 -0.77 7.31 9.12
CA ASP A 80 -1.71 7.79 10.13
C ASP A 80 -2.25 6.63 11.00
N PRO A 81 -1.85 6.55 12.29
CA PRO A 81 -2.30 5.48 13.19
C PRO A 81 -3.80 5.54 13.50
N ALA A 82 -4.39 6.75 13.57
CA ALA A 82 -5.80 6.91 13.89
C ALA A 82 -6.67 6.48 12.70
N ALA A 83 -6.26 6.86 11.48
CA ALA A 83 -6.95 6.43 10.26
C ALA A 83 -6.85 4.90 10.07
N GLU A 84 -5.70 4.29 10.34
CA GLU A 84 -5.54 2.83 10.30
C GLU A 84 -6.46 2.13 11.32
N ALA A 85 -6.49 2.60 12.56
CA ALA A 85 -7.38 2.03 13.58
C ALA A 85 -8.86 2.18 13.20
N SER A 86 -9.27 3.33 12.65
CA SER A 86 -10.63 3.55 12.15
C SER A 86 -10.99 2.57 11.02
N ALA A 87 -10.10 2.42 10.04
CA ALA A 87 -10.29 1.49 8.92
C ALA A 87 -10.42 0.03 9.39
N LEU A 88 -9.52 -0.43 10.26
CA LEU A 88 -9.55 -1.81 10.76
C LEU A 88 -10.80 -2.08 11.61
N ARG A 89 -11.25 -1.12 12.43
CA ARG A 89 -12.51 -1.26 13.19
C ARG A 89 -13.71 -1.35 12.26
N ALA A 90 -13.78 -0.48 11.25
CA ALA A 90 -14.88 -0.45 10.29
C ALA A 90 -14.97 -1.72 9.43
N LEU A 91 -13.83 -2.39 9.19
CA LEU A 91 -13.73 -3.58 8.34
C LEU A 91 -13.66 -4.90 9.12
N SER A 92 -13.66 -4.86 10.46
CA SER A 92 -13.57 -6.08 11.27
C SER A 92 -14.74 -7.03 10.98
N GLY A 93 -14.43 -8.32 10.85
CA GLY A 93 -15.38 -9.37 10.52
C GLY A 93 -15.74 -9.47 9.03
N THR A 94 -15.33 -8.51 8.18
CA THR A 94 -15.63 -8.54 6.74
C THR A 94 -14.71 -9.47 5.95
N GLY A 95 -13.52 -9.80 6.50
CA GLY A 95 -12.46 -10.50 5.79
C GLY A 95 -11.66 -9.64 4.80
N LEU A 96 -12.05 -8.39 4.56
CA LEU A 96 -11.34 -7.45 3.67
C LEU A 96 -10.07 -6.87 4.32
N ALA A 97 -9.99 -6.86 5.66
CA ALA A 97 -8.86 -6.37 6.44
C ALA A 97 -8.59 -7.32 7.63
N PRO A 98 -7.40 -7.24 8.27
CA PRO A 98 -7.17 -7.88 9.55
C PRO A 98 -8.16 -7.42 10.61
N ASP A 99 -8.59 -8.33 11.49
CA ASP A 99 -9.47 -7.97 12.59
C ASP A 99 -8.74 -7.12 13.62
N PHE A 100 -9.26 -5.92 13.84
CA PHE A 100 -8.79 -5.01 14.87
C PHE A 100 -8.90 -5.65 16.26
N VAL A 101 -7.88 -5.45 17.10
CA VAL A 101 -7.90 -5.89 18.50
C VAL A 101 -7.85 -4.68 19.44
N ALA A 102 -6.83 -3.84 19.31
CA ALA A 102 -6.64 -2.67 20.16
C ALA A 102 -5.65 -1.68 19.56
N ASP A 103 -5.70 -0.43 20.02
CA ASP A 103 -4.74 0.64 19.73
C ASP A 103 -4.38 1.38 21.03
N ALA A 104 -3.17 1.92 21.08
CA ALA A 104 -2.69 2.64 22.24
C ALA A 104 -1.62 3.67 21.84
N ALA A 105 -1.66 4.82 22.50
CA ALA A 105 -0.55 5.76 22.54
C ALA A 105 0.30 5.46 23.77
N THR A 106 1.59 5.19 23.55
CA THR A 106 2.57 4.94 24.62
C THR A 106 3.74 5.89 24.48
N GLU A 107 4.65 5.92 25.46
CA GLU A 107 5.93 6.65 25.35
C GLU A 107 6.78 6.17 24.16
N ALA A 108 6.59 4.93 23.70
CA ALA A 108 7.27 4.39 22.52
C ALA A 108 6.68 4.91 21.19
N GLY A 109 5.51 5.54 21.23
CA GLY A 109 4.73 5.99 20.08
C GLY A 109 3.32 5.41 20.05
N GLY A 110 2.54 5.83 19.05
CA GLY A 110 1.27 5.19 18.71
C GLY A 110 1.52 3.75 18.25
N SER A 111 0.66 2.83 18.66
CA SER A 111 0.73 1.43 18.27
C SER A 111 -0.66 0.82 18.15
N LEU A 112 -0.76 -0.23 17.36
CA LEU A 112 -1.98 -1.02 17.27
C LEU A 112 -1.69 -2.52 17.18
N ILE A 113 -2.70 -3.30 17.51
CA ILE A 113 -2.73 -4.76 17.47
C ILE A 113 -3.93 -5.21 16.64
N TYR A 114 -3.70 -6.15 15.75
CA TYR A 114 -4.73 -6.87 14.99
C TYR A 114 -4.43 -8.37 14.92
N LEU A 115 -5.43 -9.17 14.53
CA LEU A 115 -5.25 -10.61 14.31
C LEU A 115 -4.36 -10.86 13.10
N HIS A 116 -3.39 -11.76 13.25
CA HIS A 116 -2.54 -12.19 12.15
C HIS A 116 -3.38 -12.94 11.09
N VAL A 117 -3.38 -12.43 9.87
CA VAL A 117 -4.03 -13.08 8.74
C VAL A 117 -3.14 -14.20 8.19
N ALA A 118 -3.63 -15.44 8.24
CA ALA A 118 -2.94 -16.58 7.63
C ALA A 118 -3.17 -16.57 6.11
N GLY A 119 -2.21 -16.04 5.37
CA GLY A 119 -2.25 -15.96 3.92
C GLY A 119 -0.87 -15.82 3.33
N ARG A 120 -0.80 -15.86 2.00
CA ARG A 120 0.43 -15.58 1.25
C ARG A 120 0.26 -14.27 0.48
N VAL A 121 1.34 -13.51 0.35
CA VAL A 121 1.35 -12.31 -0.50
C VAL A 121 0.98 -12.71 -1.93
N TRP A 122 0.10 -11.92 -2.55
CA TRP A 122 -0.34 -12.10 -3.92
C TRP A 122 0.84 -12.04 -4.90
N ARG A 123 0.80 -12.89 -5.91
CA ARG A 123 1.79 -12.97 -6.99
C ARG A 123 1.10 -12.94 -8.34
N PRO A 124 1.79 -12.55 -9.43
CA PRO A 124 1.18 -12.45 -10.74
C PRO A 124 0.53 -13.73 -11.22
N GLN A 125 0.91 -14.91 -10.73
CA GLN A 125 0.30 -16.19 -11.08
C GLN A 125 -1.11 -16.37 -10.51
N ASP A 126 -1.49 -15.56 -9.52
CA ASP A 126 -2.79 -15.59 -8.87
C ASP A 126 -3.86 -14.87 -9.68
N ASP A 127 -5.11 -15.06 -9.26
CA ASP A 127 -6.25 -14.35 -9.84
C ASP A 127 -6.21 -12.87 -9.48
N ALA A 128 -5.89 -12.02 -10.46
CA ALA A 128 -5.98 -10.57 -10.31
C ALA A 128 -7.44 -10.12 -10.12
N GLY A 129 -8.40 -10.82 -10.72
CA GLY A 129 -9.82 -10.51 -10.59
C GLY A 129 -10.33 -10.69 -9.15
N ALA A 130 -9.72 -11.57 -8.35
CA ALA A 130 -10.04 -11.69 -6.93
C ALA A 130 -9.68 -10.42 -6.16
N VAL A 131 -8.58 -9.75 -6.52
CA VAL A 131 -8.18 -8.47 -5.94
C VAL A 131 -9.14 -7.36 -6.37
N ALA A 132 -9.52 -7.34 -7.65
CA ALA A 132 -10.50 -6.37 -8.16
C ALA A 132 -11.85 -6.48 -7.43
N ARG A 133 -12.34 -7.70 -7.22
CA ARG A 133 -13.58 -7.94 -6.47
C ARG A 133 -13.46 -7.50 -5.01
N ALA A 134 -12.32 -7.75 -4.35
CA ALA A 134 -12.09 -7.27 -2.99
C ALA A 134 -12.08 -5.73 -2.91
N LEU A 135 -11.47 -5.04 -3.87
CA LEU A 135 -11.53 -3.57 -3.97
C LEU A 135 -12.95 -3.07 -4.24
N ALA A 136 -13.72 -3.73 -5.11
CA ALA A 136 -15.12 -3.37 -5.34
C ALA A 136 -15.96 -3.52 -4.06
N CYS A 137 -15.73 -4.60 -3.30
CA CYS A 137 -16.36 -4.81 -1.99
C CYS A 137 -15.96 -3.73 -0.98
N LEU A 138 -14.68 -3.34 -0.92
CA LEU A 138 -14.18 -2.25 -0.09
C LEU A 138 -14.86 -0.92 -0.45
N HIS A 139 -14.85 -0.54 -1.73
CA HIS A 139 -15.41 0.71 -2.20
C HIS A 139 -16.94 0.81 -2.02
N SER A 140 -17.60 -0.31 -1.70
CA SER A 140 -19.02 -0.40 -1.37
C SER A 140 -19.30 -0.39 0.14
N GLN A 141 -18.26 -0.42 0.99
CA GLN A 141 -18.42 -0.32 2.44
C GLN A 141 -18.86 1.10 2.85
N PRO A 142 -19.56 1.24 3.99
CA PRO A 142 -19.80 2.54 4.59
C PRO A 142 -18.47 3.27 4.82
N LEU A 143 -18.39 4.52 4.37
CA LEU A 143 -17.21 5.34 4.53
C LEU A 143 -17.15 5.90 5.97
N PRO A 144 -16.11 5.58 6.77
CA PRO A 144 -15.98 6.16 8.10
C PRO A 144 -15.76 7.68 8.01
N PRO A 145 -16.49 8.48 8.83
CA PRO A 145 -16.52 9.94 8.70
C PRO A 145 -15.20 10.62 9.09
N ASP A 146 -14.38 9.95 9.88
CA ASP A 146 -13.10 10.41 10.42
C ASP A 146 -11.91 10.12 9.49
N LEU A 147 -12.12 9.38 8.40
CA LEU A 147 -11.04 9.14 7.43
C LEU A 147 -10.65 10.43 6.68
N PRO A 148 -9.33 10.67 6.50
CA PRO A 148 -8.86 11.88 5.86
C PRO A 148 -9.22 11.92 4.36
N PRO A 149 -9.44 13.11 3.78
CA PRO A 149 -9.58 13.24 2.35
C PRO A 149 -8.27 12.88 1.63
N ARG A 150 -8.39 12.23 0.48
CA ARG A 150 -7.27 11.90 -0.41
C ARG A 150 -7.34 12.74 -1.68
N PRO A 151 -6.20 13.12 -2.29
CA PRO A 151 -6.18 13.75 -3.61
C PRO A 151 -6.94 12.88 -4.62
N SER A 152 -8.12 13.36 -5.04
CA SER A 152 -9.10 12.61 -5.84
C SER A 152 -9.48 13.31 -7.14
N ASP A 153 -9.18 14.60 -7.26
CA ASP A 153 -9.30 15.34 -8.52
C ASP A 153 -7.95 15.44 -9.26
N ALA A 154 -8.03 15.66 -10.57
CA ALA A 154 -6.85 15.72 -11.44
C ALA A 154 -5.91 16.88 -11.07
N ARG A 155 -6.43 18.01 -10.58
CA ARG A 155 -5.62 19.18 -10.23
C ARG A 155 -4.75 18.90 -9.02
N ALA A 156 -5.32 18.36 -7.96
CA ALA A 156 -4.61 17.97 -6.75
C ALA A 156 -3.52 16.92 -7.04
N MET A 157 -3.81 15.95 -7.90
CA MET A 157 -2.82 14.95 -8.34
C MET A 157 -1.66 15.57 -9.11
N ARG A 158 -1.93 16.57 -9.96
CA ARG A 158 -0.89 17.31 -10.69
C ARG A 158 -0.01 18.13 -9.77
N ASP A 159 -0.64 18.89 -8.88
CA ASP A 159 0.08 19.75 -7.94
C ASP A 159 0.99 18.89 -7.03
N GLN A 160 0.52 17.74 -6.57
CA GLN A 160 1.33 16.76 -5.83
C GLN A 160 2.51 16.22 -6.65
N ALA A 161 2.29 15.85 -7.92
CA ALA A 161 3.37 15.39 -8.80
C ALA A 161 4.42 16.47 -9.05
N ARG A 162 4.01 17.70 -9.37
CA ARG A 162 4.90 18.85 -9.56
C ARG A 162 5.73 19.14 -8.31
N ALA A 163 5.11 19.12 -7.14
CA ALA A 163 5.81 19.33 -5.87
C ALA A 163 6.91 18.28 -5.63
N MET A 164 6.66 17.02 -5.98
CA MET A 164 7.67 15.97 -5.88
C MET A 164 8.84 16.19 -6.86
N LEU A 165 8.55 16.68 -8.07
CA LEU A 165 9.56 16.88 -9.12
C LEU A 165 10.43 18.12 -8.93
N ALA A 166 9.95 19.13 -8.20
CA ALA A 166 10.57 20.45 -8.08
C ALA A 166 12.06 20.41 -7.68
N ASP A 167 12.41 19.51 -6.75
CA ASP A 167 13.76 19.47 -6.16
C ASP A 167 14.66 18.36 -6.75
N ILE A 168 14.26 17.70 -7.84
CA ILE A 168 15.02 16.56 -8.41
C ILE A 168 16.05 17.00 -9.47
N GLY A 169 16.02 18.26 -9.91
CA GLY A 169 16.90 18.78 -10.95
C GLY A 169 16.50 18.30 -12.35
N GLN A 170 17.47 18.02 -13.22
CA GLN A 170 17.24 17.75 -14.65
C GLN A 170 16.26 16.61 -14.91
N ALA A 171 16.39 15.49 -14.21
CA ALA A 171 15.47 14.35 -14.37
C ALA A 171 14.03 14.71 -13.93
N GLY A 172 13.90 15.59 -12.92
CA GLY A 172 12.61 16.14 -12.50
C GLY A 172 11.97 17.01 -13.58
N ALA A 173 12.77 17.91 -14.18
CA ALA A 173 12.32 18.78 -15.27
C ALA A 173 11.90 17.99 -16.53
N GLU A 174 12.65 16.96 -16.90
CA GLU A 174 12.34 16.08 -18.03
C GLU A 174 11.02 15.32 -17.85
N LEU A 175 10.74 14.85 -16.63
CA LEU A 175 9.47 14.20 -16.34
C LEU A 175 8.33 15.22 -16.23
N ALA A 176 8.59 16.43 -15.69
CA ALA A 176 7.60 17.49 -15.63
C ALA A 176 7.14 17.94 -17.02
N ALA A 177 8.04 17.95 -18.01
CA ALA A 177 7.72 18.24 -19.41
C ALA A 177 6.82 17.19 -20.08
N GLN A 178 6.66 16.01 -19.47
CA GLN A 178 5.77 14.94 -19.93
C GLN A 178 4.42 14.94 -19.19
N GLU A 179 4.06 16.05 -18.53
CA GLU A 179 2.78 16.21 -17.89
C GLU A 179 1.63 15.94 -18.88
N PRO A 180 0.71 14.98 -18.59
CA PRO A 180 -0.34 14.62 -19.53
C PRO A 180 -1.35 15.77 -19.70
N PRO A 181 -2.06 15.86 -20.84
CA PRO A 181 -3.12 16.86 -21.02
C PRO A 181 -4.27 16.67 -20.02
N GLU A 182 -5.10 17.69 -19.85
CA GLU A 182 -6.26 17.62 -18.96
C GLU A 182 -7.27 16.57 -19.47
N ALA A 183 -7.71 15.68 -18.57
CA ALA A 183 -8.68 14.66 -18.89
C ALA A 183 -10.09 15.17 -18.57
N PRO A 184 -11.06 15.08 -19.50
CA PRO A 184 -12.44 15.46 -19.24
C PRO A 184 -13.07 14.41 -18.32
N THR A 185 -13.01 14.62 -17.01
CA THR A 185 -13.59 13.68 -16.04
C THR A 185 -14.51 14.40 -15.07
N SER A 186 -15.77 13.97 -15.01
CA SER A 186 -16.66 14.35 -13.91
C SER A 186 -16.17 13.70 -12.63
N GLY A 187 -16.10 14.45 -11.52
CA GLY A 187 -15.69 13.91 -10.22
C GLY A 187 -16.52 12.67 -9.84
N ALA A 188 -15.86 11.63 -9.32
CA ALA A 188 -16.55 10.52 -8.67
C ALA A 188 -16.89 10.91 -7.23
N ALA A 189 -18.00 10.39 -6.71
CA ALA A 189 -18.28 10.49 -5.28
C ALA A 189 -17.15 9.79 -4.50
N PRO A 190 -16.60 10.42 -3.46
CA PRO A 190 -15.53 9.81 -2.68
C PRO A 190 -16.05 8.57 -1.95
N VAL A 191 -15.26 7.50 -1.98
CA VAL A 191 -15.54 6.23 -1.30
C VAL A 191 -14.47 5.91 -0.27
N PHE A 192 -14.67 4.85 0.51
CA PHE A 192 -13.65 4.28 1.37
C PHE A 192 -12.59 3.60 0.52
N VAL A 193 -11.40 4.20 0.43
CA VAL A 193 -10.24 3.63 -0.28
C VAL A 193 -9.18 3.13 0.70
N HIS A 194 -8.41 2.13 0.28
CA HIS A 194 -7.22 1.67 0.99
C HIS A 194 -6.09 2.67 0.90
N GLY A 195 -5.91 3.30 -0.27
CA GLY A 195 -4.90 4.33 -0.52
C GLY A 195 -3.46 3.82 -0.65
N ASP A 196 -3.25 2.50 -0.54
CA ASP A 196 -1.98 1.79 -0.74
C ASP A 196 -2.22 0.32 -1.20
N ALA A 197 -3.19 0.11 -2.09
CA ALA A 197 -3.61 -1.22 -2.57
C ALA A 197 -2.60 -1.85 -3.56
N THR A 198 -1.33 -1.88 -3.22
CA THR A 198 -0.27 -2.51 -4.04
C THR A 198 -0.28 -4.02 -3.87
N ALA A 199 0.33 -4.75 -4.82
CA ALA A 199 0.42 -6.21 -4.75
C ALA A 199 1.09 -6.75 -3.46
N GLY A 200 2.04 -5.99 -2.88
CA GLY A 200 2.67 -6.34 -1.61
C GLY A 200 1.72 -6.32 -0.41
N ASN A 201 0.62 -5.58 -0.52
CA ASN A 201 -0.38 -5.36 0.52
C ASN A 201 -1.64 -6.24 0.34
N VAL A 202 -1.53 -7.27 -0.51
CA VAL A 202 -2.63 -8.20 -0.80
C VAL A 202 -2.26 -9.59 -0.32
N LEU A 203 -3.06 -10.17 0.57
CA LEU A 203 -2.95 -11.56 0.99
C LEU A 203 -4.01 -12.43 0.31
N VAL A 204 -3.56 -13.53 -0.27
CA VAL A 204 -4.42 -14.62 -0.75
C VAL A 204 -4.61 -15.60 0.41
N THR A 205 -5.85 -15.77 0.83
CA THR A 205 -6.26 -16.70 1.90
C THR A 205 -7.24 -17.74 1.35
N PRO A 206 -7.52 -18.84 2.07
CA PRO A 206 -8.58 -19.78 1.68
C PRO A 206 -9.98 -19.15 1.59
N ALA A 207 -10.24 -18.07 2.33
CA ALA A 207 -11.52 -17.37 2.35
C ALA A 207 -11.64 -16.28 1.27
N GLY A 208 -10.54 -15.94 0.60
CA GLY A 208 -10.49 -14.88 -0.40
C GLY A 208 -9.29 -13.94 -0.20
N VAL A 209 -9.38 -12.76 -0.80
CA VAL A 209 -8.36 -11.72 -0.71
C VAL A 209 -8.60 -10.87 0.54
N THR A 210 -7.54 -10.67 1.32
CA THR A 210 -7.50 -9.72 2.44
C THR A 210 -6.44 -8.66 2.16
N LEU A 211 -6.80 -7.39 2.29
CA LEU A 211 -5.90 -6.25 2.15
C LEU A 211 -5.25 -5.95 3.51
N ILE A 212 -3.96 -5.67 3.52
CA ILE A 212 -3.17 -5.38 4.73
C ILE A 212 -2.42 -4.05 4.59
N ASP A 213 -1.82 -3.58 5.67
CA ASP A 213 -1.10 -2.31 5.73
C ASP A 213 -1.99 -1.08 5.46
N TRP A 214 -3.00 -0.92 6.32
CA TRP A 214 -4.00 0.14 6.27
C TRP A 214 -3.49 1.48 6.80
N GLN A 215 -2.26 1.89 6.46
CA GLN A 215 -1.67 3.16 6.93
C GLN A 215 -2.08 4.39 6.12
N CYS A 216 -2.69 4.18 4.94
CA CYS A 216 -3.13 5.21 4.01
C CYS A 216 -4.65 5.30 3.72
N PRO A 217 -5.57 4.77 4.56
CA PRO A 217 -6.99 4.77 4.23
C PRO A 217 -7.50 6.20 4.13
N GLY A 218 -8.55 6.38 3.34
CA GLY A 218 -9.11 7.69 3.17
C GLY A 218 -10.42 7.75 2.41
N ARG A 219 -10.89 8.98 2.28
CA ARG A 219 -12.03 9.37 1.44
C ARG A 219 -11.47 9.76 0.08
N GLY A 220 -11.62 8.90 -0.92
CA GLY A 220 -10.91 9.06 -2.17
C GLY A 220 -11.65 8.56 -3.41
N ASP A 221 -11.00 8.73 -4.55
CA ASP A 221 -11.46 8.21 -5.84
C ASP A 221 -11.14 6.70 -5.92
N PRO A 222 -12.12 5.82 -6.18
CA PRO A 222 -11.87 4.38 -6.31
C PRO A 222 -10.87 4.03 -7.42
N ALA A 223 -10.73 4.87 -8.46
CA ALA A 223 -9.72 4.67 -9.50
C ALA A 223 -8.29 4.74 -8.95
N GLY A 224 -8.10 5.41 -7.80
CA GLY A 224 -6.82 5.48 -7.10
C GLY A 224 -6.28 4.09 -6.71
N ASP A 225 -7.10 3.25 -6.08
CA ASP A 225 -6.68 1.90 -5.68
C ASP A 225 -6.45 0.98 -6.88
N LEU A 226 -7.27 1.11 -7.94
CA LEU A 226 -7.02 0.39 -9.21
C LEU A 226 -5.66 0.77 -9.80
N SER A 227 -5.32 2.07 -9.78
CA SER A 227 -4.05 2.55 -10.30
C SER A 227 -2.84 2.02 -9.53
N LEU A 228 -2.95 1.87 -8.20
CA LEU A 228 -1.89 1.36 -7.35
C LEU A 228 -1.63 -0.12 -7.58
N PHE A 229 -2.69 -0.92 -7.74
CA PHE A 229 -2.55 -2.34 -8.03
C PHE A 229 -2.00 -2.58 -9.44
N LEU A 230 -2.46 -1.82 -10.44
CA LEU A 230 -2.06 -1.97 -11.83
C LEU A 230 -0.71 -1.31 -12.17
N SER A 231 -0.20 -0.45 -11.28
CA SER A 231 1.07 0.28 -11.47
C SER A 231 2.25 -0.66 -11.76
N PRO A 232 2.91 -0.52 -12.92
CA PRO A 232 4.15 -1.25 -13.23
C PRO A 232 5.26 -1.00 -12.19
N ALA A 233 5.35 0.21 -11.65
CA ALA A 233 6.28 0.51 -10.56
C ALA A 233 5.97 -0.31 -9.31
N MET A 234 4.71 -0.30 -8.85
CA MET A 234 4.33 -0.96 -7.60
C MET A 234 4.39 -2.48 -7.70
N GLN A 235 4.12 -3.04 -8.89
CA GLN A 235 4.40 -4.45 -9.17
C GLN A 235 5.89 -4.76 -9.03
N ALA A 236 6.76 -3.95 -9.63
CA ALA A 236 8.20 -4.13 -9.54
C ALA A 236 8.75 -3.98 -8.11
N VAL A 237 8.27 -2.99 -7.36
CA VAL A 237 8.62 -2.78 -5.93
C VAL A 237 8.18 -3.98 -5.09
N SER A 238 7.05 -4.61 -5.43
CA SER A 238 6.56 -5.84 -4.77
C SER A 238 7.32 -7.11 -5.18
N GLY A 239 8.35 -6.99 -6.02
CA GLY A 239 9.17 -8.10 -6.52
C GLY A 239 8.55 -8.84 -7.71
N ASN A 240 7.54 -8.27 -8.36
CA ASN A 240 6.85 -8.85 -9.51
C ASN A 240 7.35 -8.23 -10.83
N ALA A 241 7.08 -8.90 -11.94
CA ALA A 241 7.07 -8.22 -13.23
C ALA A 241 5.77 -7.39 -13.36
N PRO A 242 5.75 -6.29 -14.14
CA PRO A 242 4.51 -5.62 -14.52
C PRO A 242 3.50 -6.62 -15.09
N LEU A 243 2.21 -6.38 -14.82
CA LEU A 243 1.15 -7.24 -15.33
C LEU A 243 1.07 -7.15 -16.86
N SER A 244 0.70 -8.25 -17.50
CA SER A 244 0.38 -8.22 -18.93
C SER A 244 -0.94 -7.47 -19.17
N ALA A 245 -1.12 -6.94 -20.38
CA ALA A 245 -2.36 -6.26 -20.77
C ALA A 245 -3.60 -7.14 -20.52
N ALA A 246 -3.53 -8.44 -20.87
CA ALA A 246 -4.63 -9.37 -20.63
C ALA A 246 -5.00 -9.53 -19.14
N LYS A 247 -4.01 -9.48 -18.23
CA LYS A 247 -4.28 -9.53 -16.78
C LYS A 247 -4.81 -8.20 -16.24
N ALA A 248 -4.32 -7.08 -16.75
CA ALA A 248 -4.84 -5.77 -16.41
C ALA A 248 -6.32 -5.64 -16.84
N GLU A 249 -6.67 -6.08 -18.06
CA GLU A 249 -8.07 -6.09 -18.52
C GLU A 249 -8.93 -7.05 -17.70
N ALA A 250 -8.46 -8.28 -17.43
CA ALA A 250 -9.20 -9.21 -16.57
C ALA A 250 -9.45 -8.65 -15.15
N PHE A 251 -8.50 -7.87 -14.60
CA PHE A 251 -8.69 -7.15 -13.34
C PHE A 251 -9.77 -6.07 -13.46
N LEU A 252 -9.72 -5.23 -14.51
CA LEU A 252 -10.69 -4.16 -14.72
C LEU A 252 -12.10 -4.70 -14.97
N ASP A 253 -12.23 -5.76 -15.76
CA ASP A 253 -13.51 -6.43 -16.02
C ASP A 253 -14.09 -7.02 -14.71
N ALA A 254 -13.25 -7.67 -13.90
CA ALA A 254 -13.66 -8.26 -12.63
C ALA A 254 -14.04 -7.23 -11.56
N TYR A 255 -13.61 -5.97 -11.67
CA TYR A 255 -14.05 -4.89 -10.79
C TYR A 255 -15.54 -4.59 -10.95
N GLY A 256 -16.12 -4.85 -12.13
CA GLY A 256 -17.57 -4.88 -12.34
C GLY A 256 -18.29 -3.53 -12.31
N ARG A 257 -17.55 -2.41 -12.38
CA ARG A 257 -18.08 -1.04 -12.36
C ARG A 257 -17.56 -0.24 -13.56
N PRO A 258 -18.24 -0.31 -14.72
CA PRO A 258 -17.78 0.30 -15.96
C PRO A 258 -17.57 1.82 -15.88
N ASP A 259 -18.36 2.52 -15.05
CA ASP A 259 -18.23 3.96 -14.78
C ASP A 259 -16.88 4.32 -14.16
N ILE A 260 -16.44 3.53 -13.17
CA ILE A 260 -15.16 3.72 -12.50
C ILE A 260 -14.00 3.25 -13.39
N VAL A 261 -14.16 2.17 -14.16
CA VAL A 261 -13.15 1.70 -15.10
C VAL A 261 -12.91 2.73 -16.21
N ALA A 262 -13.97 3.34 -16.75
CA ALA A 262 -13.86 4.43 -17.72
C ALA A 262 -13.13 5.64 -17.12
N ARG A 263 -13.43 5.99 -15.87
CA ARG A 263 -12.73 7.05 -15.12
C ARG A 263 -11.25 6.72 -14.90
N PHE A 264 -10.93 5.49 -14.50
CA PHE A 264 -9.55 5.02 -14.37
C PHE A 264 -8.78 5.17 -15.69
N ARG A 265 -9.36 4.69 -16.81
CA ARG A 265 -8.74 4.81 -18.14
C ARG A 265 -8.51 6.27 -18.54
N ALA A 266 -9.49 7.15 -18.30
CA ALA A 266 -9.34 8.58 -18.58
C ALA A 266 -8.24 9.26 -17.75
N LEU A 267 -8.03 8.81 -16.51
CA LEU A 267 -6.98 9.32 -15.60
C LEU A 267 -5.66 8.55 -15.69
N GLN A 268 -5.58 7.48 -16.49
CA GLN A 268 -4.45 6.57 -16.51
C GLN A 268 -3.12 7.26 -16.83
N PRO A 269 -3.01 8.16 -17.83
CA PRO A 269 -1.78 8.91 -18.05
C PRO A 269 -1.37 9.73 -16.81
N LEU A 270 -2.32 10.35 -16.12
CA LEU A 270 -2.04 11.13 -14.90
C LEU A 270 -1.59 10.24 -13.74
N PHE A 271 -2.17 9.05 -13.57
CA PHE A 271 -1.71 8.08 -12.59
C PHE A 271 -0.26 7.63 -12.85
N HIS A 272 0.08 7.29 -14.10
CA HIS A 272 1.44 6.91 -14.48
C HIS A 272 2.43 8.06 -14.25
N TRP A 273 2.10 9.28 -14.67
CA TRP A 273 2.96 10.44 -14.47
C TRP A 273 3.20 10.74 -12.98
N ARG A 274 2.13 10.70 -12.16
CA ARG A 274 2.25 10.89 -10.71
C ARG A 274 3.08 9.80 -10.04
N MET A 275 2.92 8.54 -10.45
CA MET A 275 3.69 7.43 -9.88
C MET A 275 5.16 7.47 -10.33
N ALA A 276 5.43 7.85 -11.58
CA ALA A 276 6.79 8.10 -12.05
C ALA A 276 7.48 9.20 -11.22
N ALA A 277 6.76 10.30 -10.94
CA ALA A 277 7.25 11.39 -10.11
C ALA A 277 7.56 10.93 -8.69
N TYR A 278 6.68 10.13 -8.09
CA TYR A 278 6.92 9.53 -6.78
C TYR A 278 8.15 8.63 -6.76
N CYS A 279 8.29 7.75 -7.75
CA CYS A 279 9.43 6.85 -7.83
C CYS A 279 10.73 7.62 -8.01
N LEU A 280 10.73 8.66 -8.83
CA LEU A 280 11.90 9.50 -9.00
C LEU A 280 12.25 10.26 -7.71
N TRP A 281 11.24 10.76 -6.98
CA TRP A 281 11.40 11.41 -5.68
C TRP A 281 12.01 10.48 -4.63
N ARG A 282 11.57 9.21 -4.59
CA ARG A 282 12.13 8.14 -3.73
C ARG A 282 13.58 7.84 -4.10
N ALA A 283 13.87 7.69 -5.40
CA ALA A 283 15.20 7.40 -5.89
C ALA A 283 16.20 8.52 -5.54
N ALA A 284 15.80 9.78 -5.69
CA ALA A 284 16.61 10.94 -5.34
C ALA A 284 16.94 11.03 -3.84
N ARG A 285 16.20 10.30 -2.99
CA ARG A 285 16.37 10.25 -1.52
C ARG A 285 17.03 8.95 -1.04
N GLY A 286 17.72 8.25 -1.94
CA GLY A 286 18.57 7.10 -1.60
C GLY A 286 17.90 5.73 -1.78
N ASP A 287 16.64 5.67 -2.21
CA ASP A 287 15.96 4.41 -2.50
C ASP A 287 16.18 3.99 -3.96
N ALA A 288 17.40 3.52 -4.26
CA ALA A 288 17.84 3.20 -5.62
C ALA A 288 16.93 2.19 -6.36
N GLY A 289 16.18 1.35 -5.62
CA GLY A 289 15.20 0.44 -6.20
C GLY A 289 14.10 1.15 -7.01
N TYR A 290 13.75 2.37 -6.63
CA TYR A 290 12.73 3.16 -7.30
C TYR A 290 13.18 3.80 -8.61
N ALA A 291 14.49 3.87 -8.90
CA ALA A 291 14.96 4.38 -10.20
C ALA A 291 14.49 3.50 -11.36
N ARG A 292 14.46 2.17 -11.15
CA ARG A 292 13.89 1.22 -12.13
C ARG A 292 12.37 1.37 -12.20
N ALA A 293 11.70 1.55 -11.06
CA ALA A 293 10.26 1.72 -10.99
C ALA A 293 9.80 2.98 -11.76
N ALA A 294 10.52 4.10 -11.62
CA ALA A 294 10.24 5.33 -12.36
C ALA A 294 10.29 5.13 -13.89
N LYS A 295 11.27 4.36 -14.38
CA LYS A 295 11.39 4.03 -15.82
C LYS A 295 10.20 3.21 -16.34
N LEU A 296 9.73 2.24 -15.55
CA LEU A 296 8.57 1.41 -15.91
C LEU A 296 7.30 2.26 -16.03
N GLU A 297 7.10 3.21 -15.12
CA GLU A 297 5.98 4.15 -15.21
C GLU A 297 6.12 5.12 -16.37
N GLY A 298 7.32 5.63 -16.65
CA GLY A 298 7.56 6.47 -17.84
C GLY A 298 7.24 5.74 -19.16
N GLN A 299 7.55 4.44 -19.26
CA GLN A 299 7.19 3.62 -20.42
C GLN A 299 5.66 3.47 -20.54
N ALA A 300 4.98 3.21 -19.42
CA ALA A 300 3.52 3.09 -19.37
C ALA A 300 2.82 4.41 -19.69
N LEU A 301 3.33 5.54 -19.17
CA LEU A 301 2.89 6.89 -19.52
C LEU A 301 3.00 7.13 -21.02
N GLY A 302 4.15 6.86 -21.62
CA GLY A 302 4.36 7.03 -23.05
C GLY A 302 3.42 6.16 -23.89
N ALA A 303 3.10 4.95 -23.44
CA ALA A 303 2.10 4.09 -24.09
C ALA A 303 0.69 4.66 -23.97
N ALA A 304 0.30 5.12 -22.78
CA ALA A 304 -1.02 5.68 -22.49
C ALA A 304 -1.27 7.03 -23.21
N LEU A 305 -0.23 7.79 -23.55
CA LEU A 305 -0.34 9.01 -24.35
C LEU A 305 -0.44 8.77 -25.87
N ARG A 306 -0.11 7.56 -26.35
CA ARG A 306 -0.17 7.20 -27.78
C ARG A 306 -1.44 6.48 -28.19
N GLY A 307 -2.13 5.85 -27.23
CA GLY A 307 -3.42 5.20 -27.43
C GLY A 307 -4.56 6.21 -27.32
#